data_AF-A0A7I8E861-F1
#
_entry.id   AF-A0A7I8E861-F1
#
_cell.length_a   1.000
_cell.length_b   1.000
_cell.length_c   1.000
_cell.angle_alpha   90.00
_cell.angle_beta   90.00
_cell.angle_gamma   90.00
#
_symmetry.space_group_name_H-M   'P 1'
#
loop_
_entity.id
_entity.type
_entity.pdbx_description
1 polymer ?
#
loop_
_entity_poly.entity_id
_entity_poly.type
_entity_poly.pdbx_seq_one_letter_code
_entity_poly.pdbx_strand_id
1 'polypeptide(L)'
;MKYKGVVDVNKKGNKKGFTLVEIIVVLVILAILAAIAVPSVLGYVEQAKESEQLYKVRDALIASQTTLIRTYGTDGEFGEDNGSKNGNKKLTKEQAADLKSKAGLEKNPYILIFGAGHTSYKGSADEEKMYHVYCVIYQETKDSKPWFYDGKIWSHKYLWSKSGEANAKEEVGRAMYTKAENGINYNRMKGVKDSTKQDVKVQLYCAYIKGESNASDNVPGFWNDIRNKSN
;
A
#
# COMPACT_ATOMS: atom_id res chain seq x y z
N MET A 1 -96.46 17.38 17.28
CA MET A 1 -95.50 18.17 16.49
C MET A 1 -94.61 17.22 15.67
N LYS A 2 -94.53 17.42 14.34
CA LYS A 2 -93.54 16.78 13.44
C LYS A 2 -92.27 17.65 13.42
N TYR A 3 -91.08 17.05 13.28
CA TYR A 3 -90.07 17.32 12.23
C TYR A 3 -88.73 16.59 12.47
N LYS A 4 -88.30 15.87 11.41
CA LYS A 4 -86.95 15.75 10.80
C LYS A 4 -85.72 15.85 11.72
N GLY A 5 -84.80 14.89 11.81
CA GLY A 5 -84.05 14.24 10.73
C GLY A 5 -82.63 14.81 10.67
N VAL A 6 -81.67 14.03 10.11
CA VAL A 6 -80.33 14.41 9.60
C VAL A 6 -79.16 14.25 10.61
N VAL A 7 -78.04 13.59 10.33
CA VAL A 7 -77.52 12.78 9.21
C VAL A 7 -76.32 11.99 9.78
N ASP A 8 -76.20 10.69 9.49
CA ASP A 8 -74.94 9.97 9.68
C ASP A 8 -74.06 10.25 8.45
N VAL A 9 -73.04 11.12 8.62
CA VAL A 9 -72.07 11.45 7.56
C VAL A 9 -71.06 10.31 7.45
N ASN A 10 -71.50 9.17 6.91
CA ASN A 10 -70.57 8.11 6.55
C ASN A 10 -69.94 8.43 5.19
N LYS A 11 -68.95 9.33 5.21
CA LYS A 11 -68.14 9.70 4.06
C LYS A 11 -67.29 8.47 3.67
N LYS A 12 -67.84 7.60 2.82
CA LYS A 12 -67.09 6.52 2.16
C LYS A 12 -66.01 7.14 1.29
N GLY A 13 -64.86 7.40 1.90
CA GLY A 13 -63.63 7.68 1.18
C GLY A 13 -63.30 6.45 0.33
N ASN A 14 -63.29 6.62 -0.99
CA ASN A 14 -62.79 5.65 -1.94
C ASN A 14 -61.30 5.40 -1.64
N LYS A 15 -61.01 4.51 -0.69
CA LYS A 15 -59.68 3.96 -0.48
C LYS A 15 -59.45 2.94 -1.59
N LYS A 16 -58.98 3.41 -2.75
CA LYS A 16 -58.39 2.53 -3.77
C LYS A 16 -57.14 1.91 -3.12
N GLY A 17 -57.25 0.66 -2.70
CA GLY A 17 -56.12 -0.13 -2.20
C GLY A 17 -55.22 -0.54 -3.35
N PHE A 18 -53.91 -0.66 -3.08
CA PHE A 18 -52.94 -1.24 -4.00
C PHE A 18 -53.32 -2.68 -4.34
N THR A 19 -53.20 -3.05 -5.61
CA THR A 19 -53.43 -4.44 -6.03
C THR A 19 -52.16 -5.28 -5.84
N LEU A 20 -52.32 -6.58 -5.54
CA LEU A 20 -51.20 -7.52 -5.48
C LEU A 20 -50.41 -7.56 -6.79
N VAL A 21 -51.11 -7.42 -7.92
CA VAL A 21 -50.52 -7.42 -9.26
C VAL A 21 -49.58 -6.22 -9.45
N GLU A 22 -49.97 -5.02 -9.02
CA GLU A 22 -49.10 -3.84 -9.09
C GLU A 22 -47.79 -4.04 -8.30
N ILE A 23 -47.85 -4.65 -7.12
CA ILE A 23 -46.64 -4.92 -6.32
C ILE A 23 -45.73 -5.94 -7.00
N ILE A 24 -46.29 -7.01 -7.58
CA ILE A 24 -45.50 -8.04 -8.26
C ILE A 24 -44.76 -7.45 -9.47
N VAL A 25 -45.44 -6.65 -10.30
CA VAL A 25 -44.80 -6.01 -11.48
C VAL A 25 -43.66 -5.10 -11.04
N VAL A 26 -43.85 -4.29 -9.99
CA VAL A 26 -42.79 -3.41 -9.46
C VAL A 26 -41.61 -4.22 -8.93
N LEU A 27 -41.85 -5.30 -8.17
CA LEU A 27 -40.78 -6.17 -7.66
C LEU A 27 -39.99 -6.84 -8.79
N VAL A 28 -40.65 -7.26 -9.87
CA VAL A 28 -39.96 -7.82 -11.05
C VAL A 28 -39.06 -6.78 -11.71
N ILE A 29 -39.53 -5.54 -11.89
CA ILE A 29 -38.72 -4.47 -12.46
C ILE A 29 -37.52 -4.15 -11.55
N LEU A 30 -37.75 -4.04 -10.24
CA LEU A 30 -36.67 -3.81 -9.25
C LEU A 30 -35.65 -4.95 -9.24
N ALA A 31 -36.08 -6.21 -9.40
CA ALA A 31 -35.18 -7.35 -9.47
C ALA A 31 -34.27 -7.29 -10.71
N ILE A 32 -34.82 -6.95 -11.88
CA ILE A 32 -34.04 -6.79 -13.12
C ILE A 32 -33.04 -5.64 -12.99
N LEU A 33 -33.48 -4.49 -12.46
CA LEU A 33 -32.60 -3.33 -12.25
C LEU A 33 -31.48 -3.64 -11.25
N ALA A 34 -31.80 -4.30 -10.14
CA ALA A 34 -30.82 -4.70 -9.14
C ALA A 34 -29.79 -5.67 -9.72
N ALA A 35 -30.21 -6.63 -10.55
CA ALA A 35 -29.31 -7.62 -11.16
C ALA A 35 -28.21 -6.97 -12.03
N ILE A 36 -28.50 -5.84 -12.70
CA ILE A 36 -27.53 -5.12 -13.52
C ILE A 36 -26.75 -4.09 -12.69
N ALA A 37 -27.43 -3.37 -11.78
CA ALA A 37 -26.84 -2.30 -11.00
C ALA A 37 -25.84 -2.79 -9.95
N VAL A 38 -26.13 -3.89 -9.24
CA VAL A 38 -25.28 -4.42 -8.16
C VAL A 38 -23.85 -4.74 -8.62
N PRO A 39 -23.62 -5.56 -9.67
CA PRO A 39 -22.25 -5.87 -10.10
C PRO A 39 -21.49 -4.63 -10.60
N SER A 40 -22.18 -3.68 -11.25
CA SER A 40 -21.57 -2.43 -11.71
C SER A 40 -21.12 -1.55 -10.54
N VAL A 41 -21.99 -1.35 -9.54
CA VAL A 41 -21.67 -0.56 -8.34
C VAL A 41 -20.52 -1.20 -7.55
N LEU A 42 -20.51 -2.52 -7.41
CA LEU A 42 -19.40 -3.23 -6.74
C LEU A 42 -18.07 -3.00 -7.46
N GLY A 43 -18.03 -3.09 -8.79
CA GLY A 43 -16.83 -2.80 -9.58
C GLY A 43 -16.32 -1.37 -9.42
N TYR A 44 -17.22 -0.38 -9.40
CA TYR A 44 -16.84 1.03 -9.16
C TYR A 44 -16.29 1.24 -7.74
N VAL A 45 -16.86 0.58 -6.74
CA VAL A 45 -16.37 0.65 -5.35
C VAL A 45 -14.98 0.03 -5.24
N GLU A 46 -14.70 -1.08 -5.93
CA GLU A 46 -13.37 -1.69 -5.97
C GLU A 46 -12.33 -0.78 -6.64
N GLN A 47 -12.64 -0.19 -7.79
CA GLN A 47 -11.77 0.76 -8.47
C GLN A 47 -11.49 2.01 -7.62
N ALA A 48 -12.52 2.54 -6.96
CA ALA A 48 -12.37 3.68 -6.06
C ALA A 48 -11.44 3.34 -4.89
N LYS A 49 -11.61 2.17 -4.27
CA LYS A 49 -10.72 1.69 -3.20
C LYS A 49 -9.27 1.52 -3.67
N GLU A 50 -9.06 0.95 -4.85
CA GLU A 50 -7.72 0.80 -5.42
C GLU A 50 -7.07 2.18 -5.68
N SER A 51 -7.84 3.15 -6.19
CA SER A 51 -7.36 4.51 -6.41
C SER A 51 -7.01 5.22 -5.10
N GLU A 52 -7.84 5.06 -4.05
CA GLU A 52 -7.58 5.61 -2.72
C GLU A 52 -6.28 5.03 -2.13
N GLN A 53 -6.09 3.71 -2.25
CA GLN A 53 -4.86 3.05 -1.82
C GLN A 53 -3.65 3.56 -2.60
N LEU A 54 -3.79 3.81 -3.91
CA LEU A 54 -2.72 4.36 -4.73
C LEU A 54 -2.29 5.77 -4.26
N TYR A 55 -3.23 6.59 -3.76
CA TYR A 55 -2.87 7.87 -3.14
C TYR A 55 -2.11 7.67 -1.83
N LYS A 56 -2.60 6.82 -0.93
CA LYS A 56 -1.92 6.51 0.35
C LYS A 56 -0.48 6.04 0.15
N VAL A 57 -0.24 5.17 -0.83
CA VAL A 57 1.12 4.68 -1.10
C VAL A 57 2.03 5.76 -1.69
N ARG A 58 1.50 6.66 -2.53
CA ARG A 58 2.27 7.83 -3.02
C ARG A 58 2.68 8.75 -1.88
N ASP A 59 1.79 9.00 -0.93
CA ASP A 59 2.11 9.79 0.26
C ASP A 59 3.16 9.09 1.12
N ALA A 60 3.13 7.76 1.21
CA ALA A 60 4.18 6.99 1.87
C ALA A 60 5.56 7.19 1.22
N LEU A 61 5.66 7.25 -0.11
CA LEU A 61 6.91 7.58 -0.81
C LEU A 61 7.42 8.98 -0.48
N ILE A 62 6.54 9.98 -0.50
CA ILE A 62 6.90 11.37 -0.18
C ILE A 62 7.34 11.48 1.29
N ALA A 63 6.63 10.80 2.19
CA ALA A 63 6.97 10.75 3.60
C ALA A 63 8.32 10.08 3.84
N SER A 64 8.58 8.93 3.20
CA SER A 64 9.87 8.25 3.24
C SER A 64 11.01 9.15 2.75
N GLN A 65 10.80 9.85 1.63
CA GLN A 65 11.77 10.81 1.08
C GLN A 65 12.04 11.96 2.06
N THR A 66 10.99 12.46 2.71
CA THR A 66 11.10 13.53 3.72
C THR A 66 11.83 13.05 4.97
N THR A 67 11.54 11.85 5.46
CA THR A 67 12.21 11.25 6.62
C THR A 67 13.70 11.01 6.32
N LEU A 68 14.03 10.57 5.11
CA LEU A 68 15.40 10.39 4.65
C LEU A 68 16.19 11.70 4.66
N ILE A 69 15.68 12.71 3.95
CA ILE A 69 16.33 14.03 3.86
C ILE A 69 16.47 14.65 5.25
N ARG A 70 15.43 14.58 6.09
CA ARG A 70 15.47 15.16 7.45
C ARG A 70 16.52 14.48 8.31
N THR A 71 16.56 13.15 8.30
CA THR A 71 17.49 12.39 9.15
C THR A 71 18.92 12.72 8.78
N TYR A 72 19.26 12.68 7.48
CA TYR A 72 20.62 13.02 7.04
C TYR A 72 20.94 14.51 7.09
N GLY A 73 19.97 15.39 6.86
CA GLY A 73 20.15 16.84 6.92
C GLY A 73 20.39 17.38 8.33
N THR A 74 20.07 16.60 9.37
CA THR A 74 20.36 16.95 10.78
C THR A 74 21.51 16.13 11.35
N ASP A 75 22.34 15.49 10.51
CA ASP A 75 23.36 14.51 10.92
C ASP A 75 22.83 13.41 11.85
N GLY A 76 21.53 13.14 11.76
CA GLY A 76 20.86 12.10 12.52
C GLY A 76 21.15 10.73 11.91
N GLU A 77 21.03 9.71 12.74
CA GLU A 77 21.13 8.32 12.31
C GLU A 77 19.75 7.66 12.31
N PHE A 78 19.57 6.75 11.35
CA PHE A 78 18.49 5.77 11.46
C PHE A 78 18.80 4.80 12.61
N GLY A 79 17.76 4.15 13.11
CA GLY A 79 17.91 3.13 14.13
C GLY A 79 18.90 2.02 13.75
N GLU A 80 19.17 1.17 14.73
CA GLU A 80 20.19 0.14 14.62
C GLU A 80 19.94 -0.84 13.47
N ASP A 81 21.02 -1.52 13.10
CA ASP A 81 21.00 -2.62 12.15
C ASP A 81 19.94 -3.64 12.56
N ASN A 82 19.25 -4.15 11.56
CA ASN A 82 18.05 -4.92 11.79
C ASN A 82 18.31 -6.39 12.15
N GLY A 83 19.53 -6.72 12.58
CA GLY A 83 19.99 -8.10 12.73
C GLY A 83 20.00 -8.89 11.41
N SER A 84 19.87 -8.20 10.27
CA SER A 84 19.85 -8.78 8.94
C SER A 84 21.25 -8.73 8.31
N LYS A 85 21.63 -9.81 7.62
CA LYS A 85 22.94 -9.93 6.94
C LYS A 85 23.12 -8.99 5.72
N ASN A 86 22.12 -8.15 5.44
CA ASN A 86 22.09 -7.23 4.30
C ASN A 86 22.18 -5.75 4.69
N GLY A 87 22.46 -5.45 5.97
CA GLY A 87 22.65 -4.09 6.47
C GLY A 87 21.36 -3.29 6.66
N ASN A 88 20.17 -3.90 6.44
CA ASN A 88 18.89 -3.22 6.62
C ASN A 88 18.80 -2.55 8.00
N LYS A 89 18.24 -1.35 8.06
CA LYS A 89 18.09 -0.57 9.30
C LYS A 89 16.65 -0.52 9.76
N LYS A 90 16.45 -0.42 11.07
CA LYS A 90 15.15 -0.08 11.65
C LYS A 90 15.02 1.44 11.72
N LEU A 91 13.80 1.95 11.63
CA LEU A 91 13.52 3.30 12.13
C LEU A 91 13.29 3.22 13.64
N THR A 92 13.69 4.28 14.35
CA THR A 92 13.24 4.47 15.73
C THR A 92 11.71 4.61 15.76
N LYS A 93 11.10 4.37 16.94
CA LYS A 93 9.65 4.52 17.09
C LYS A 93 9.17 5.93 16.73
N GLU A 94 10.00 6.94 17.04
CA GLU A 94 9.74 8.34 16.72
C GLU A 94 9.83 8.62 15.22
N GLN A 95 10.87 8.13 14.55
CA GLN A 95 11.01 8.25 13.09
C GLN A 95 9.85 7.56 12.36
N ALA A 96 9.45 6.37 12.83
CA ALA A 96 8.33 5.64 12.25
C ALA A 96 7.00 6.39 12.46
N ALA A 97 6.78 6.98 13.65
CA ALA A 97 5.58 7.77 13.94
C ALA A 97 5.53 9.07 13.12
N ASP A 98 6.66 9.77 12.96
CA ASP A 98 6.80 10.97 12.14
C ASP A 98 6.55 10.66 10.66
N LEU A 99 7.10 9.57 10.15
CA LEU A 99 6.85 9.09 8.78
C LEU A 99 5.37 8.76 8.59
N LYS A 100 4.76 8.01 9.52
CA LYS A 100 3.32 7.68 9.48
C LYS A 100 2.45 8.94 9.41
N SER A 101 2.76 9.93 10.24
CA SER A 101 2.05 11.21 10.29
C SER A 101 2.16 11.96 8.95
N LYS A 102 3.36 12.06 8.38
CA LYS A 102 3.60 12.70 7.08
C LYS A 102 2.93 11.97 5.91
N ALA A 103 2.80 10.65 6.01
CA ALA A 103 2.07 9.83 5.05
C ALA A 103 0.54 9.93 5.21
N GLY A 104 0.02 10.71 6.16
CA GLY A 104 -1.42 10.86 6.39
C GLY A 104 -2.10 9.58 6.90
N LEU A 105 -1.33 8.65 7.49
CA LEU A 105 -1.85 7.34 7.88
C LEU A 105 -2.44 7.39 9.30
N GLU A 106 -3.76 7.20 9.39
CA GLU A 106 -4.47 7.15 10.68
C GLU A 106 -4.04 5.95 11.53
N LYS A 107 -3.87 4.80 10.89
CA LYS A 107 -3.51 3.53 11.53
C LYS A 107 -2.08 3.14 11.18
N ASN A 108 -1.47 2.35 12.07
CA ASN A 108 -0.17 1.77 11.76
C ASN A 108 -0.33 0.81 10.58
N PRO A 109 0.45 0.98 9.49
CA PRO A 109 0.42 0.06 8.38
C PRO A 109 1.00 -1.29 8.81
N TYR A 110 0.51 -2.38 8.22
CA TYR A 110 1.08 -3.71 8.44
C TYR A 110 2.54 -3.78 7.96
N ILE A 111 2.86 -3.16 6.83
CA ILE A 111 4.22 -3.02 6.33
C ILE A 111 4.43 -1.59 5.83
N LEU A 112 5.54 -0.98 6.24
CA LEU A 112 6.08 0.20 5.61
C LEU A 112 7.60 0.14 5.67
N ILE A 113 8.19 -0.13 4.52
CA ILE A 113 9.63 -0.22 4.31
C ILE A 113 9.97 0.65 3.11
N PHE A 114 11.05 1.42 3.17
CA PHE A 114 11.56 2.12 2.00
C PHE A 114 13.03 1.79 1.79
N GLY A 115 13.46 1.77 0.53
CA GLY A 115 14.84 1.60 0.14
C GLY A 115 15.41 2.91 -0.35
N ALA A 116 16.50 3.36 0.26
CA ALA A 116 17.26 4.52 -0.19
C ALA A 116 18.67 4.15 -0.63
N GLY A 117 19.39 5.06 -1.30
CA GLY A 117 20.78 4.81 -1.64
C GLY A 117 21.64 4.49 -0.43
N HIS A 118 22.57 3.56 -0.61
CA HIS A 118 23.40 3.05 0.49
C HIS A 118 24.42 4.10 0.99
N THR A 119 24.73 4.09 2.29
CA THR A 119 25.63 5.07 2.93
C THR A 119 27.06 5.05 2.42
N SER A 120 27.47 3.99 1.71
CA SER A 120 28.76 3.91 1.02
C SER A 120 28.96 4.99 -0.05
N TYR A 121 27.89 5.68 -0.45
CA TYR A 121 27.98 6.83 -1.36
C TYR A 121 28.44 8.12 -0.66
N LYS A 122 28.40 8.20 0.68
CA LYS A 122 28.81 9.39 1.44
C LYS A 122 30.27 9.76 1.14
N GLY A 123 30.53 11.02 0.79
CA GLY A 123 31.86 11.50 0.40
C GLY A 123 32.40 10.95 -0.94
N SER A 124 31.57 10.27 -1.74
CA SER A 124 31.90 9.84 -3.10
C SER A 124 31.35 10.80 -4.15
N ALA A 125 31.81 10.69 -5.41
CA ALA A 125 31.23 11.46 -6.52
C ALA A 125 29.74 11.16 -6.80
N ASP A 126 29.21 10.09 -6.20
CA ASP A 126 27.83 9.61 -6.34
C ASP A 126 26.96 9.89 -5.09
N GLU A 127 27.40 10.77 -4.17
CA GLU A 127 26.76 11.02 -2.86
C GLU A 127 25.27 11.37 -2.96
N GLU A 128 24.85 12.06 -4.03
CA GLU A 128 23.43 12.38 -4.27
C GLU A 128 22.54 11.14 -4.21
N LYS A 129 23.02 9.99 -4.71
CA LYS A 129 22.28 8.72 -4.70
C LYS A 129 21.85 8.31 -3.29
N MET A 130 22.61 8.67 -2.25
CA MET A 130 22.28 8.38 -0.85
C MET A 130 20.96 9.02 -0.40
N TYR A 131 20.61 10.16 -0.99
CA TYR A 131 19.45 10.95 -0.59
C TYR A 131 18.19 10.62 -1.39
N HIS A 132 18.20 9.60 -2.23
CA HIS A 132 17.05 9.20 -3.03
C HIS A 132 16.38 7.93 -2.49
N VAL A 133 15.06 7.99 -2.33
CA VAL A 133 14.22 6.79 -2.13
C VAL A 133 13.95 6.15 -3.49
N TYR A 134 14.43 4.92 -3.65
CA TYR A 134 14.34 4.16 -4.88
C TYR A 134 13.18 3.16 -4.88
N CYS A 135 12.84 2.60 -3.72
CA CYS A 135 11.71 1.68 -3.62
C CYS A 135 10.94 1.87 -2.31
N VAL A 136 9.69 1.43 -2.31
CA VAL A 136 8.82 1.42 -1.12
C VAL A 136 7.99 0.14 -1.15
N ILE A 137 7.79 -0.44 0.02
CA ILE A 137 6.91 -1.58 0.27
C ILE A 137 5.88 -1.12 1.28
N TYR A 138 4.62 -1.15 0.89
CA TYR A 138 3.51 -0.76 1.72
C TYR A 138 2.46 -1.85 1.79
N GLN A 139 1.93 -2.11 2.98
CA GLN A 139 0.79 -3.00 3.16
C GLN A 139 -0.09 -2.42 4.27
N GLU A 140 -1.35 -2.12 3.96
CA GLU A 140 -2.26 -1.44 4.90
C GLU A 140 -2.62 -2.36 6.06
N THR A 141 -3.07 -3.58 5.74
CA THR A 141 -3.49 -4.61 6.72
C THR A 141 -2.85 -5.95 6.40
N LYS A 142 -2.84 -6.88 7.36
CA LYS A 142 -2.31 -8.25 7.20
C LYS A 142 -2.84 -8.97 5.95
N ASP A 143 -4.10 -8.71 5.60
CA ASP A 143 -4.82 -9.42 4.54
C ASP A 143 -4.83 -8.67 3.21
N SER A 144 -4.46 -7.38 3.21
CA SER A 144 -4.33 -6.59 1.97
C SER A 144 -3.15 -7.05 1.12
N LYS A 145 -3.23 -6.91 -0.20
CA LYS A 145 -2.08 -7.16 -1.08
C LYS A 145 -1.01 -6.10 -0.85
N PRO A 146 0.28 -6.48 -0.72
CA PRO A 146 1.35 -5.51 -0.62
C PRO A 146 1.52 -4.72 -1.92
N TRP A 147 1.78 -3.43 -1.79
CA TRP A 147 2.16 -2.51 -2.85
C TRP A 147 3.67 -2.34 -2.86
N PHE A 148 4.24 -2.34 -4.06
CA PHE A 148 5.66 -2.13 -4.31
C PHE A 148 5.84 -0.97 -5.28
N TYR A 149 6.65 -0.01 -4.87
CA TYR A 149 7.19 1.01 -5.74
C TYR A 149 8.54 0.55 -6.28
N ASP A 150 8.67 0.46 -7.59
CA ASP A 150 9.86 -0.01 -8.28
C ASP A 150 10.76 1.12 -8.80
N GLY A 151 10.62 2.32 -8.24
CA GLY A 151 11.34 3.52 -8.69
C GLY A 151 10.69 4.21 -9.89
N LYS A 152 9.64 3.62 -10.47
CA LYS A 152 8.90 4.18 -11.62
C LYS A 152 7.40 4.13 -11.40
N ILE A 153 6.88 2.97 -11.02
CA ILE A 153 5.46 2.70 -10.88
C ILE A 153 5.16 1.95 -9.58
N TRP A 154 3.91 2.05 -9.15
CA TRP A 154 3.35 1.23 -8.09
C TRP A 154 2.69 0.00 -8.69
N SER A 155 2.94 -1.17 -8.11
CA SER A 155 2.27 -2.41 -8.50
C SER A 155 2.25 -3.41 -7.34
N HIS A 156 1.45 -4.48 -7.45
CA HIS A 156 1.50 -5.61 -6.52
C HIS A 156 2.63 -6.61 -6.81
N LYS A 157 3.52 -6.27 -7.75
CA LYS A 157 4.59 -7.16 -8.20
C LYS A 157 5.77 -7.09 -7.23
N TYR A 158 6.11 -8.23 -6.62
CA TYR A 158 7.28 -8.35 -5.74
C TYR A 158 8.57 -7.83 -6.39
N LEU A 159 9.41 -7.12 -5.63
CA LEU A 159 10.57 -6.40 -6.18
C LEU A 159 11.74 -7.32 -6.56
N TRP A 160 11.97 -8.42 -5.84
CA TRP A 160 13.11 -9.31 -6.06
C TRP A 160 12.82 -10.48 -7.02
N SER A 161 13.88 -11.05 -7.59
CA SER A 161 13.84 -12.36 -8.26
C SER A 161 13.57 -13.51 -7.27
N LYS A 162 13.01 -14.62 -7.78
CA LYS A 162 12.50 -15.73 -6.96
C LYS A 162 13.58 -16.44 -6.11
N SER A 163 14.82 -16.43 -6.59
CA SER A 163 16.01 -16.90 -5.87
C SER A 163 16.83 -15.69 -5.41
N GLY A 164 17.24 -15.68 -4.14
CA GLY A 164 18.18 -14.70 -3.58
C GLY A 164 19.61 -14.85 -4.12
N GLU A 165 19.80 -15.70 -5.13
CA GLU A 165 21.02 -15.90 -5.90
C GLU A 165 20.70 -15.64 -7.37
N ALA A 166 21.60 -14.95 -8.05
CA ALA A 166 21.41 -14.40 -9.38
C ALA A 166 21.21 -15.48 -10.47
N ASN A 167 19.99 -16.01 -10.63
CA ASN A 167 19.62 -16.85 -11.76
C ASN A 167 19.04 -15.98 -12.88
N ALA A 168 19.86 -15.71 -13.89
CA ALA A 168 19.60 -14.78 -15.00
C ALA A 168 18.26 -14.99 -15.76
N LYS A 169 17.62 -16.17 -15.66
CA LYS A 169 16.32 -16.46 -16.28
C LYS A 169 15.11 -15.98 -15.46
N GLU A 170 15.22 -15.84 -14.13
CA GLU A 170 14.12 -15.40 -13.24
C GLU A 170 14.15 -13.90 -12.92
N GLU A 171 15.24 -13.23 -13.30
CA GLU A 171 15.49 -11.80 -13.05
C GLU A 171 14.83 -10.86 -14.06
N VAL A 172 14.28 -11.40 -15.15
CA VAL A 172 13.75 -10.60 -16.26
C VAL A 172 12.50 -9.84 -15.78
N GLY A 173 12.64 -8.53 -15.65
CA GLY A 173 11.56 -7.61 -15.26
C GLY A 173 11.32 -7.46 -13.75
N ARG A 174 12.26 -7.89 -12.90
CA ARG A 174 12.28 -7.54 -11.46
C ARG A 174 13.20 -6.34 -11.24
N ALA A 175 12.79 -5.44 -10.35
CA ALA A 175 13.50 -4.19 -10.12
C ALA A 175 14.70 -4.36 -9.18
N MET A 176 14.68 -5.37 -8.31
CA MET A 176 15.72 -5.59 -7.31
C MET A 176 16.36 -6.97 -7.41
N TYR A 177 17.63 -7.05 -7.01
CA TYR A 177 18.37 -8.29 -6.81
C TYR A 177 19.35 -8.12 -5.65
N THR A 178 19.87 -9.23 -5.14
CA THR A 178 20.85 -9.22 -4.03
C THR A 178 22.20 -9.65 -4.57
N LYS A 179 23.27 -8.95 -4.17
CA LYS A 179 24.64 -9.27 -4.54
C LYS A 179 25.54 -9.31 -3.32
N ALA A 180 26.27 -10.41 -3.16
CA ALA A 180 27.30 -10.54 -2.13
C ALA A 180 28.56 -9.74 -2.51
N GLU A 181 29.03 -8.89 -1.60
CA GLU A 181 30.29 -8.14 -1.70
C GLU A 181 30.99 -8.22 -0.34
N ASN A 182 32.23 -8.72 -0.32
CA ASN A 182 33.03 -8.89 0.91
C ASN A 182 32.29 -9.64 2.04
N GLY A 183 31.46 -10.64 1.68
CA GLY A 183 30.69 -11.43 2.65
C GLY A 183 29.39 -10.78 3.14
N ILE A 184 29.03 -9.58 2.64
CA ILE A 184 27.79 -8.87 2.96
C ILE A 184 26.87 -8.87 1.74
N ASN A 185 25.58 -9.14 1.95
CA ASN A 185 24.59 -9.20 0.88
C ASN A 185 23.93 -7.83 0.69
N TYR A 186 24.24 -7.11 -0.39
CA TYR A 186 23.62 -5.82 -0.65
C TYR A 186 22.43 -5.95 -1.59
N ASN A 187 21.36 -5.21 -1.30
CA ASN A 187 20.28 -5.02 -2.26
C ASN A 187 20.74 -4.05 -3.36
N ARG A 188 20.42 -4.38 -4.61
CA ARG A 188 20.72 -3.56 -5.77
C ARG A 188 19.49 -3.39 -6.64
N MET A 189 19.34 -2.21 -7.20
CA MET A 189 18.17 -1.84 -8.00
C MET A 189 18.56 -1.54 -9.45
N LYS A 190 17.83 -2.18 -10.37
CA LYS A 190 18.07 -2.13 -11.81
C LYS A 190 17.36 -0.96 -12.47
N GLY A 191 17.99 -0.39 -13.50
CA GLY A 191 17.31 0.52 -14.45
C GLY A 191 16.72 1.77 -13.81
N VAL A 192 17.36 2.27 -12.75
CA VAL A 192 17.01 3.52 -12.06
C VAL A 192 17.32 4.71 -12.98
N LYS A 193 16.49 5.77 -12.94
CA LYS A 193 16.55 6.93 -13.86
C LYS A 193 17.94 7.57 -14.00
N ASP A 194 18.76 7.51 -12.96
CA ASP A 194 20.10 8.14 -12.91
C ASP A 194 21.25 7.19 -13.28
N SER A 195 20.93 5.96 -13.71
CA SER A 195 21.93 4.95 -14.02
C SER A 195 22.09 4.77 -15.53
N THR A 196 23.00 5.55 -16.10
CA THR A 196 23.49 5.28 -17.46
C THR A 196 24.55 4.17 -17.48
N LYS A 197 25.04 3.67 -16.32
CA LYS A 197 26.17 2.72 -16.25
C LYS A 197 26.17 1.65 -15.13
N GLN A 198 25.45 1.77 -14.00
CA GLN A 198 25.52 0.81 -12.88
C GLN A 198 24.27 0.74 -11.98
N ASP A 199 23.84 -0.46 -11.62
CA ASP A 199 22.74 -0.69 -10.66
C ASP A 199 23.05 -0.07 -9.28
N VAL A 200 22.05 0.61 -8.70
CA VAL A 200 22.22 1.38 -7.46
C VAL A 200 22.18 0.46 -6.25
N LYS A 201 23.13 0.60 -5.33
CA LYS A 201 23.11 -0.10 -4.05
C LYS A 201 22.07 0.56 -3.14
N VAL A 202 21.13 -0.25 -2.64
CA VAL A 202 19.98 0.21 -1.85
C VAL A 202 20.06 -0.34 -0.44
N GLN A 203 19.87 0.53 0.54
CA GLN A 203 19.67 0.19 1.93
C GLN A 203 18.18 0.23 2.26
N LEU A 204 17.62 -0.85 2.82
CA LEU A 204 16.23 -0.80 3.31
C LEU A 204 16.17 -0.25 4.73
N TYR A 205 15.13 0.55 4.96
CA TYR A 205 14.77 1.17 6.21
C TYR A 205 13.36 0.73 6.61
N CYS A 206 13.26 0.00 7.70
CA CYS A 206 12.04 -0.66 8.15
C CYS A 206 11.32 0.23 9.17
N ALA A 207 10.24 0.88 8.74
CA ALA A 207 9.40 1.71 9.61
C ALA A 207 8.41 0.86 10.40
N TYR A 208 7.69 -0.02 9.69
CA TYR A 208 6.70 -0.92 10.26
C TYR A 208 6.85 -2.33 9.66
N ILE A 209 6.86 -3.34 10.53
CA ILE A 209 6.88 -4.75 10.17
C ILE A 209 5.78 -5.46 10.96
N LYS A 210 4.86 -6.12 10.25
CA LYS A 210 3.68 -6.77 10.84
C LYS A 210 2.86 -5.87 11.78
N GLY A 211 2.82 -4.56 11.51
CA GLY A 211 2.11 -3.56 12.32
C GLY A 211 2.92 -2.96 13.48
N GLU A 212 4.12 -3.48 13.75
CA GLU A 212 4.99 -3.02 14.83
C GLU A 212 6.07 -2.07 14.29
N SER A 213 6.29 -0.94 14.97
CA SER A 213 7.41 -0.04 14.68
C SER A 213 8.69 -0.47 15.41
N ASN A 214 9.85 -0.07 14.88
CA ASN A 214 11.15 -0.51 15.38
C ASN A 214 11.31 -2.05 15.41
N ALA A 215 10.59 -2.73 14.53
CA ALA A 215 10.56 -4.19 14.44
C ALA A 215 11.56 -4.71 13.40
N SER A 216 11.96 -5.98 13.57
CA SER A 216 12.93 -6.60 12.70
C SER A 216 12.37 -7.24 11.44
N ASP A 217 13.07 -7.09 10.32
CA ASP A 217 12.73 -7.78 9.06
C ASP A 217 13.30 -9.20 9.02
N ASN A 218 14.14 -9.60 9.99
CA ASN A 218 14.60 -10.97 10.19
C ASN A 218 13.57 -11.85 10.94
N VAL A 219 12.30 -11.43 10.95
CA VAL A 219 11.21 -12.24 11.47
C VAL A 219 11.03 -13.46 10.56
N PRO A 220 11.02 -14.70 11.11
CA PRO A 220 10.89 -15.90 10.32
C PRO A 220 9.71 -15.86 9.35
N GLY A 221 9.99 -16.17 8.09
CA GLY A 221 8.99 -16.26 7.03
C GLY A 221 8.41 -14.91 6.56
N PHE A 222 8.81 -13.77 7.13
CA PHE A 222 8.27 -12.45 6.76
C PHE A 222 8.38 -12.15 5.26
N TRP A 223 9.60 -12.21 4.71
CA TRP A 223 9.83 -11.98 3.29
C TRP A 223 9.14 -13.00 2.38
N ASN A 224 9.01 -14.25 2.85
CA ASN A 224 8.28 -15.29 2.12
C ASN A 224 6.77 -15.02 2.08
N ASP A 225 6.17 -14.56 3.17
CA ASP A 225 4.74 -14.20 3.24
C ASP A 225 4.41 -13.06 2.28
N ILE A 226 5.21 -12.00 2.29
CA ILE A 226 5.07 -10.86 1.37
C ILE A 226 5.15 -11.35 -0.08
N ARG A 227 6.17 -12.13 -0.42
CA ARG A 227 6.36 -12.65 -1.77
C ARG A 227 5.16 -13.49 -2.22
N ASN A 228 4.65 -14.35 -1.36
CA ASN A 228 3.52 -15.23 -1.69
C ASN A 228 2.22 -14.45 -1.91
N LYS A 229 2.01 -13.33 -1.19
CA LYS A 229 0.87 -12.42 -1.39
C LYS A 229 0.97 -11.56 -2.67
N SER A 230 2.14 -11.55 -3.30
CA SER A 230 2.48 -10.72 -4.47
C SER A 230 2.45 -11.49 -5.80
N ASN A 231 2.10 -12.78 -5.77
CA ASN A 231 2.01 -13.65 -6.94
C ASN A 231 0.60 -13.63 -7.56
#